data_AF-A0A8J2KV02-F1
#
_entry.id   AF-A0A8J2KV02-F1
#
_cell.length_a   1.000
_cell.length_b   1.000
_cell.length_c   1.000
_cell.angle_alpha   90.00
_cell.angle_beta   90.00
_cell.angle_gamma   90.00
#
_symmetry.space_group_name_H-M   'P 1'
#
loop_
_entity.id
_entity.type
_entity.pdbx_description
1 polymer ?
#
loop_
_entity_poly.entity_id
_entity_poly.type
_entity_poly.pdbx_seq_one_letter_code
_entity_poly.pdbx_strand_id
1 'polypeptide(L)'
;FSPDENFISFGRRVTTYSGYIKPVEESYKDKLDLRRYSVVSKVLFEKNVARGVVYHRHGIPRVAMATKEIILSAGPYVTPILLIKSGIGSKNDLDAANVIYQLSY
;
A
#
# COMPACT_ATOMS: atom_id res chain seq x y z
N PHE A 1 13.92 13.45 -10.17
CA PHE A 1 14.38 12.14 -10.65
C PHE A 1 15.89 12.27 -10.80
N SER A 2 16.64 11.68 -9.86
CA SER A 2 18.06 11.97 -9.55
C SER A 2 18.77 10.63 -9.22
N PRO A 3 20.11 10.58 -9.02
CA PRO A 3 21.11 10.37 -10.07
C PRO A 3 21.63 8.91 -10.20
N ASP A 4 20.92 7.92 -9.65
CA ASP A 4 21.35 6.51 -9.62
C ASP A 4 20.62 5.64 -10.69
N GLU A 5 20.76 5.98 -11.98
CA GLU A 5 20.25 5.13 -13.08
C GLU A 5 21.14 3.90 -13.38
N ASN A 6 21.82 3.38 -12.35
CA ASN A 6 22.55 2.13 -12.47
C ASN A 6 21.59 0.96 -12.19
N PHE A 7 20.81 0.57 -13.20
CA PHE A 7 20.03 -0.67 -13.20
C PHE A 7 20.90 -1.93 -13.04
N ILE A 8 22.23 -1.76 -13.13
CA ILE A 8 23.25 -2.78 -12.98
C ILE A 8 24.33 -2.27 -12.01
N SER A 9 24.62 -3.03 -10.96
CA SER A 9 25.71 -2.76 -10.02
C SER A 9 26.55 -4.03 -9.86
N PHE A 10 27.87 -3.93 -10.12
CA PHE A 10 28.79 -5.08 -10.15
C PHE A 10 28.30 -6.24 -11.04
N GLY A 11 27.71 -5.93 -12.21
CA GLY A 11 27.16 -6.93 -13.13
C GLY A 11 25.87 -7.60 -12.65
N ARG A 12 25.25 -7.12 -11.57
CA ARG A 12 23.98 -7.66 -11.04
C ARG A 12 22.84 -6.65 -11.26
N ARG A 13 21.64 -7.18 -11.53
CA ARG A 13 20.41 -6.40 -11.59
C ARG A 13 20.18 -5.66 -10.27
N VAL A 14 19.93 -4.35 -10.36
CA VAL A 14 19.46 -3.54 -9.25
C VAL A 14 17.94 -3.49 -9.31
N THR A 15 17.29 -3.98 -8.26
CA THR A 15 15.85 -3.90 -8.07
C THR A 15 15.50 -2.66 -7.24
N THR A 16 14.24 -2.21 -7.30
CA THR A 16 13.75 -1.11 -6.46
C THR A 16 13.98 -1.39 -4.96
N TYR A 17 13.82 -2.64 -4.52
CA TYR A 17 14.12 -3.02 -3.14
C TYR A 17 15.61 -2.83 -2.81
N SER A 18 16.51 -3.38 -3.62
CA SER A 18 17.95 -3.28 -3.35
C SER A 18 18.50 -1.86 -3.44
N GLY A 19 17.94 -1.02 -4.32
CA GLY A 19 18.38 0.36 -4.49
C GLY A 19 17.87 1.32 -3.41
N TYR A 20 16.59 1.21 -3.02
CA TYR A 20 15.95 2.20 -2.15
C TYR A 20 15.63 1.70 -0.75
N ILE A 21 15.20 0.44 -0.61
CA ILE A 21 14.66 -0.07 0.66
C ILE A 21 15.76 -0.73 1.48
N LYS A 22 16.56 -1.61 0.88
CA LYS A 22 17.61 -2.39 1.56
C LYS A 22 18.61 -1.50 2.33
N PRO A 23 19.16 -0.39 1.77
CA PRO A 23 20.11 0.43 2.50
C PRO A 23 19.50 1.10 3.75
N VAL A 24 18.22 1.49 3.66
CA VAL A 24 17.48 2.10 4.77
C VAL A 24 17.12 1.05 5.81
N GLU A 25 16.68 -0.13 5.39
CA GLU A 25 16.42 -1.26 6.27
C GLU A 25 17.67 -1.68 7.05
N GLU A 26 18.86 -1.65 6.43
CA GLU A 26 20.11 -2.01 7.08
C GLU A 26 20.63 -0.91 8.03
N SER A 27 20.48 0.37 7.63
CA SER A 27 21.07 1.52 8.35
C SER A 27 20.13 2.18 9.38
N TYR A 28 18.81 2.04 9.22
CA TYR A 28 17.77 2.73 10.01
C TYR A 28 16.62 1.79 10.40
N LYS A 29 16.98 0.66 11.03
CA LYS A 29 16.05 -0.44 11.40
C LYS A 29 14.86 0.00 12.27
N ASP A 30 15.01 1.06 13.03
CA ASP A 30 14.00 1.62 13.94
C ASP A 30 13.00 2.54 13.26
N LYS A 31 13.32 3.06 12.07
CA LYS A 31 12.49 4.03 11.33
C LYS A 31 11.64 3.40 10.23
N LEU A 32 11.94 2.17 9.84
CA LEU A 32 11.26 1.45 8.76
C LEU A 32 10.82 0.06 9.21
N ASP A 33 9.51 -0.21 9.18
CA ASP A 33 8.95 -1.53 9.45
C ASP A 33 8.49 -2.20 8.14
N LEU A 34 9.22 -3.24 7.72
CA LEU A 34 8.95 -3.97 6.47
C LEU A 34 8.14 -5.26 6.74
N ARG A 35 6.88 -5.28 6.30
CA ARG A 35 5.97 -6.42 6.49
C ARG A 35 5.72 -7.20 5.20
N ARG A 36 6.63 -8.15 4.89
CA ARG A 36 6.44 -9.11 3.78
C ARG A 36 5.25 -10.06 4.01
N TYR A 37 4.72 -10.59 2.91
CA TYR A 37 3.57 -11.50 2.86
C TYR A 37 2.29 -10.91 3.47
N SER A 38 2.12 -9.59 3.31
CA SER A 38 1.01 -8.82 3.85
C SER A 38 0.14 -8.31 2.71
N VAL A 39 -1.00 -8.96 2.47
CA VAL A 39 -1.93 -8.57 1.40
C VAL A 39 -2.98 -7.63 1.99
N VAL A 40 -2.97 -6.38 1.55
CA VAL A 40 -3.95 -5.38 1.97
C VAL A 40 -5.31 -5.70 1.33
N SER A 41 -6.36 -5.73 2.15
CA SER A 41 -7.72 -6.03 1.69
C SER A 41 -8.63 -4.80 1.66
N LYS A 42 -8.41 -3.81 2.54
CA LYS A 42 -9.26 -2.62 2.66
C LYS A 42 -8.53 -1.47 3.35
N VAL A 43 -8.81 -0.23 2.92
CA VAL A 43 -8.43 1.01 3.62
C VAL A 43 -9.55 1.41 4.58
N LEU A 44 -9.17 1.81 5.79
CA LEU A 44 -10.07 2.28 6.84
C LEU A 44 -10.15 3.80 6.81
N PHE A 45 -11.37 4.32 6.84
CA PHE A 45 -11.65 5.75 6.82
C PHE A 45 -12.37 6.17 8.10
N GLU A 46 -12.01 7.35 8.59
CA GLU A 46 -12.81 8.13 9.54
C GLU A 46 -13.31 9.37 8.80
N LYS A 47 -14.61 9.40 8.47
CA LYS A 47 -15.18 10.40 7.56
C LYS A 47 -14.41 10.38 6.22
N ASN A 48 -13.78 11.49 5.84
CA ASN A 48 -13.02 11.63 4.60
C ASN A 48 -11.50 11.47 4.80
N VAL A 49 -11.05 10.95 5.95
CA VAL A 49 -9.62 10.79 6.27
C VAL A 49 -9.26 9.30 6.34
N ALA A 50 -8.28 8.88 5.54
CA ALA A 50 -7.73 7.53 5.58
C ALA A 50 -6.87 7.35 6.85
N ARG A 51 -7.22 6.39 7.71
CA ARG A 51 -6.65 6.21 9.05
C ARG A 51 -5.93 4.90 9.27
N GLY A 52 -6.20 3.90 8.45
CA GLY A 52 -5.48 2.64 8.53
C GLY A 52 -5.75 1.72 7.35
N VAL A 53 -5.16 0.54 7.40
CA VAL A 53 -5.38 -0.53 6.44
C VAL A 53 -5.58 -1.85 7.16
N VAL A 54 -6.51 -2.65 6.64
CA VAL A 54 -6.65 -4.06 6.99
C VAL A 54 -5.82 -4.88 6.01
N TYR A 55 -4.99 -5.76 6.53
CA TYR A 55 -4.17 -6.65 5.73
C TYR A 55 -4.13 -8.06 6.32
N HIS A 56 -3.92 -9.05 5.48
CA HIS A 56 -3.75 -10.44 5.89
C HIS A 56 -2.27 -10.80 5.80
N ARG A 57 -1.69 -11.26 6.89
CA ARG A 57 -0.31 -11.76 6.93
C ARG A 57 -0.32 -13.21 7.34
N HIS A 58 0.13 -14.08 6.43
CA HIS A 58 0.05 -15.53 6.59
C HIS A 58 -1.39 -16.01 6.91
N GLY A 59 -2.38 -15.44 6.22
CA GLY A 59 -3.80 -15.76 6.42
C GLY A 59 -4.45 -15.09 7.64
N ILE A 60 -3.67 -14.47 8.53
CA ILE A 60 -4.20 -13.84 9.75
C ILE A 60 -4.51 -12.36 9.48
N PRO A 61 -5.75 -11.90 9.73
CA PRO A 61 -6.11 -10.49 9.58
C PRO A 61 -5.41 -9.63 10.64
N ARG A 62 -4.94 -8.47 10.21
CA ARG A 62 -4.25 -7.46 11.02
C ARG A 62 -4.64 -6.06 10.56
N VAL A 63 -4.43 -5.09 11.43
CA VAL A 63 -4.66 -3.67 11.15
C VAL A 63 -3.37 -2.90 11.35
N ALA A 64 -3.06 -2.00 10.42
CA ALA A 64 -2.01 -1.00 10.58
C ALA A 64 -2.65 0.40 10.52
N MET A 65 -2.43 1.21 11.55
CA MET A 65 -2.94 2.58 11.63
C MET A 65 -1.88 3.56 11.11
N ALA A 66 -2.33 4.62 10.44
CA ALA A 66 -1.50 5.70 9.92
C ALA A 66 -1.87 7.02 10.61
N THR A 67 -0.85 7.75 11.05
CA THR A 67 -1.03 9.05 11.72
C THR A 67 -1.07 10.22 10.73
N LYS A 68 -0.45 10.06 9.55
CA LYS A 68 -0.33 11.11 8.53
C LYS A 68 -1.03 10.72 7.24
N GLU A 69 -0.50 9.70 6.56
CA GLU A 69 -0.89 9.40 5.18
C GLU A 69 -0.87 7.90 4.91
N ILE A 70 -1.64 7.49 3.90
CA ILE A 70 -1.65 6.14 3.32
C ILE A 70 -1.38 6.27 1.82
N ILE A 71 -0.29 5.66 1.36
CA ILE A 71 0.13 5.71 -0.05
C ILE A 71 -0.12 4.34 -0.68
N LEU A 72 -0.94 4.29 -1.73
CA LEU A 72 -1.26 3.06 -2.45
C LEU A 72 -0.34 2.87 -3.65
N SER A 73 0.59 1.91 -3.55
CA SER A 73 1.54 1.56 -4.61
C SER A 73 1.40 0.10 -5.07
N ALA A 74 0.18 -0.43 -5.05
CA ALA A 74 -0.11 -1.85 -5.37
C ALA A 74 -0.12 -2.16 -6.89
N GLY A 75 0.22 -1.18 -7.74
CA GLY A 75 0.21 -1.29 -9.19
C GLY A 75 -1.15 -1.02 -9.82
N PRO A 76 -1.21 -0.87 -11.16
CA PRO A 76 -2.37 -0.34 -11.87
C PRO A 76 -3.60 -1.24 -11.81
N TYR A 77 -3.43 -2.55 -11.57
CA TYR A 77 -4.55 -3.50 -11.47
C TYR A 77 -5.10 -3.61 -10.05
N VAL A 78 -4.24 -3.69 -9.05
CA VAL A 78 -4.67 -3.96 -7.67
C VAL A 78 -5.15 -2.69 -6.97
N THR A 79 -4.52 -1.54 -7.23
CA THR A 79 -4.92 -0.26 -6.64
C THR A 79 -6.40 0.09 -6.88
N PRO A 80 -6.95 0.08 -8.11
CA PRO A 80 -8.37 0.41 -8.33
C PRO A 80 -9.30 -0.60 -7.65
N ILE A 81 -8.98 -1.89 -7.66
CA ILE A 81 -9.77 -2.92 -6.96
C ILE A 81 -9.78 -2.66 -5.45
N LEU A 82 -8.62 -2.29 -4.88
CA LEU A 82 -8.51 -1.97 -3.46
C LEU A 82 -9.32 -0.72 -3.10
N LEU A 83 -9.34 0.30 -3.96
CA LEU A 83 -10.16 1.50 -3.77
C LEU A 83 -11.65 1.16 -3.75
N ILE A 84 -12.13 0.36 -4.71
CA ILE A 84 -13.53 -0.09 -4.77
C ILE A 84 -13.89 -0.87 -3.50
N LYS A 85 -13.05 -1.83 -3.08
CA LYS A 85 -13.23 -2.58 -1.82
C LYS A 85 -13.24 -1.69 -0.58
N SER A 86 -12.63 -0.51 -0.68
CA SER A 86 -12.57 0.48 0.38
C SER A 86 -13.70 1.52 0.31
N GLY A 87 -14.66 1.37 -0.61
CA GLY A 87 -15.79 2.29 -0.75
C GLY A 87 -15.48 3.53 -1.59
N ILE A 88 -14.38 3.53 -2.35
CA ILE A 88 -13.97 4.59 -3.28
C ILE A 88 -14.10 4.05 -4.71
N GLY A 89 -15.08 4.55 -5.45
CA GLY A 89 -15.34 4.16 -6.82
C GLY A 89 -16.59 4.83 -7.35
N SER A 90 -16.95 4.54 -8.60
CA SER A 90 -18.25 4.96 -9.11
C SER A 90 -19.36 4.20 -8.38
N LYS A 91 -20.56 4.79 -8.31
CA LYS A 91 -21.71 4.14 -7.67
C LYS A 91 -21.99 2.76 -8.27
N ASN A 92 -21.92 2.65 -9.60
CA ASN A 92 -22.14 1.38 -10.32
C ASN A 92 -21.13 0.30 -9.93
N ASP A 93 -19.83 0.65 -9.81
CA ASP A 93 -18.79 -0.30 -9.44
C ASP A 93 -18.94 -0.80 -7.99
N LEU A 94 -19.35 0.11 -7.10
CA LEU A 94 -19.56 -0.19 -5.69
C LEU A 94 -20.81 -1.05 -5.48
N ASP A 95 -21.90 -0.74 -6.17
CA ASP A 95 -23.12 -1.54 -6.15
C ASP A 95 -22.84 -2.95 -6.69
N ALA A 96 -22.12 -3.07 -7.82
CA ALA A 96 -21.72 -4.36 -8.37
C ALA A 96 -20.82 -5.17 -7.42
N ALA A 97 -19.97 -4.49 -6.65
CA ALA A 97 -19.10 -5.10 -5.66
C ALA A 97 -19.77 -5.33 -4.28
N ASN A 98 -21.02 -4.90 -4.10
CA ASN A 98 -21.73 -4.88 -2.81
C ASN A 98 -20.94 -4.15 -1.70
N VAL A 99 -20.36 -2.98 -2.02
CA VAL A 99 -19.57 -2.17 -1.08
C VAL A 99 -20.26 -0.84 -0.79
N ILE A 100 -20.32 -0.49 0.50
CA ILE A 100 -20.88 0.79 0.96
C ILE A 100 -19.96 1.96 0.57
N TYR A 101 -20.55 3.03 0.05
CA TYR A 101 -19.84 4.26 -0.28
C TYR A 101 -19.27 4.96 0.96
N GLN A 102 -17.98 5.32 0.92
CA GLN A 102 -17.31 5.93 2.07
C GLN A 102 -17.26 7.47 2.04
N LEU A 103 -17.30 8.10 0.86
CA LEU A 103 -17.15 9.55 0.70
C LEU A 103 -18.53 10.24 0.64
N SER A 104 -19.28 10.27 1.73
CA SER A 104 -20.52 11.05 1.77
C SER A 104 -20.22 12.53 2.05
N TYR A 105 -20.71 13.43 1.21
CA TYR A 105 -20.67 14.88 1.41
C TYR A 105 -21.56 15.31 2.58
#